data_AF-A0A9D1QC50-F1
#
_entry.id   AF-A0A9D1QC50-F1
#
_cell.length_a   1.000
_cell.length_b   1.000
_cell.length_c   1.000
_cell.angle_alpha   90.00
_cell.angle_beta   90.00
_cell.angle_gamma   90.00
#
_symmetry.space_group_name_H-M   'P 1'
#
loop_
_entity.id
_entity.type
_entity.pdbx_description
1 polymer ?
#
loop_
_entity_poly.entity_id
_entity_poly.type
_entity_poly.pdbx_seq_one_letter_code
_entity_poly.pdbx_strand_id
1 'polypeptide(L)'
;MDQSMMAYCGTYCGVCEWKEKMGCGGCKANAGDMFWGECDKAKCCIEKGFEHCGQCPEMPCDKLKLLFGDPEHGDRGARLRNLQNWNNGNFVYEKLGNAAQEKAKEL
;
A
#
# COMPACT_ATOMS: atom_id res chain seq x y z
N MET A 1 -0.28 -10.96 10.95
CA MET A 1 0.54 -9.86 10.41
C MET A 1 0.55 -8.71 11.40
N ASP A 2 1.58 -7.86 11.41
CA ASP A 2 1.58 -6.65 12.24
C ASP A 2 0.75 -5.55 11.56
N GLN A 3 -0.37 -5.14 12.16
CA GLN A 3 -1.27 -4.16 11.56
C GLN A 3 -0.63 -2.76 11.43
N SER A 4 0.41 -2.45 12.20
CA SER A 4 1.16 -1.19 12.05
C SER A 4 1.85 -1.08 10.69
N MET A 5 2.10 -2.22 10.04
CA MET A 5 2.72 -2.35 8.73
C MET A 5 1.69 -2.40 7.58
N MET A 6 0.39 -2.24 7.85
CA MET A 6 -0.62 -2.08 6.81
C MET A 6 -0.51 -0.67 6.20
N ALA A 7 -0.10 -0.60 4.94
CA ALA A 7 -0.12 0.67 4.21
C ALA A 7 -1.55 1.04 3.80
N TYR A 8 -1.83 2.33 3.72
CA TYR A 8 -3.16 2.84 3.35
C TYR A 8 -3.67 2.27 2.02
N CYS A 9 -2.77 2.02 1.05
CA CYS A 9 -3.14 1.56 -0.29
C CYS A 9 -3.31 0.03 -0.45
N GLY A 10 -3.17 -0.77 0.61
CA GLY A 10 -3.34 -2.24 0.52
C GLY A 10 -2.04 -3.03 0.45
N THR A 11 -0.89 -2.36 0.56
CA THR A 11 0.41 -3.05 0.67
C THR A 11 0.70 -3.43 2.11
N TYR A 12 1.26 -4.60 2.33
CA TYR A 12 1.90 -4.90 3.61
C TYR A 12 3.37 -4.47 3.57
N CYS A 13 3.72 -3.41 4.29
CA CYS A 13 5.09 -2.88 4.33
C CYS A 13 6.09 -3.86 4.95
N GLY A 14 5.64 -4.80 5.77
CA GLY A 14 6.51 -5.79 6.42
C GLY A 14 7.20 -6.77 5.46
N VAL A 15 6.79 -6.80 4.18
CA VAL A 15 7.45 -7.60 3.12
C VAL A 15 7.85 -6.75 1.91
N CYS A 16 7.87 -5.42 2.06
CA CYS A 16 8.26 -4.52 0.98
C CYS A 16 9.78 -4.52 0.80
N GLU A 17 10.25 -4.86 -0.40
CA GLU A 17 11.68 -5.00 -0.72
C GLU A 17 12.46 -3.69 -0.58
N TRP A 18 11.77 -2.55 -0.66
CA TRP A 18 12.36 -1.22 -0.47
C TRP A 18 12.50 -0.81 1.00
N LYS A 19 11.83 -1.51 1.93
CA LYS A 19 11.73 -1.05 3.32
C LYS A 19 13.11 -0.96 3.98
N GLU A 20 13.85 -2.06 4.00
CA GLU A 20 15.17 -2.11 4.63
C GLU A 20 16.20 -1.31 3.84
N LYS A 21 16.17 -1.43 2.51
CA LYS A 21 17.11 -0.73 1.60
C LYS A 21 17.10 0.79 1.76
N MET A 22 15.92 1.36 2.00
CA MET A 22 15.75 2.81 2.14
C MET A 22 15.67 3.26 3.60
N GLY A 23 15.88 2.37 4.58
CA GLY A 23 15.67 2.68 6.00
C GLY A 23 14.25 3.16 6.32
N CYS A 24 13.25 2.70 5.55
CA CYS A 24 11.88 3.16 5.61
C CYS A 24 11.14 2.51 6.80
N GLY A 25 10.47 3.33 7.62
CA GLY A 25 9.69 2.87 8.78
C GLY A 25 8.37 2.17 8.42
N GLY A 26 7.90 2.32 7.18
CA GLY A 26 6.59 1.86 6.73
C GLY A 26 5.60 3.01 6.55
N CYS A 27 4.53 2.76 5.80
CA CYS A 27 3.63 3.81 5.32
C CYS A 27 2.93 4.60 6.44
N LYS A 28 2.47 3.92 7.51
CA LYS A 28 1.85 4.58 8.67
C LYS A 28 2.86 5.39 9.48
N ALA A 29 4.05 4.83 9.72
CA ALA A 29 5.13 5.51 10.45
C ALA A 29 5.59 6.80 9.73
N ASN A 30 5.54 6.81 8.41
CA ASN A 30 5.92 7.95 7.59
C ASN A 30 4.79 8.98 7.36
N ALA A 31 3.56 8.74 7.81
CA ALA A 31 2.42 9.65 7.61
C ALA A 31 2.23 10.16 6.16
N GLY A 32 2.57 9.32 5.17
CA GLY A 32 2.50 9.65 3.76
C GLY A 32 3.74 10.34 3.17
N ASP A 33 4.75 10.68 3.96
CA ASP A 33 6.00 11.29 3.50
C ASP A 33 7.06 10.20 3.28
N MET A 34 7.07 9.65 2.07
CA MET A 34 7.89 8.50 1.71
C MET A 34 9.26 8.93 1.18
N PHE A 35 10.20 7.99 1.08
CA PHE A 35 11.54 8.26 0.52
C PHE A 35 11.51 8.75 -0.94
N TRP A 36 10.41 8.49 -1.66
CA TRP A 36 10.18 8.93 -3.04
C TRP A 36 9.29 10.19 -3.14
N GLY A 37 8.88 10.76 -2.01
CA GLY A 37 8.00 11.94 -1.95
C GLY A 37 6.65 11.66 -1.29
N GLU A 38 5.71 12.58 -1.51
CA GLU A 38 4.40 12.53 -0.88
C GLU A 38 3.47 11.48 -1.52
N CYS A 39 2.86 10.64 -0.68
CA CYS A 39 1.89 9.64 -1.08
C CYS A 39 0.46 10.17 -0.99
N ASP A 40 -0.11 10.53 -2.14
CA ASP A 40 -1.48 11.05 -2.25
C ASP A 40 -2.55 10.11 -1.69
N LYS A 41 -2.38 8.78 -1.79
CA LYS A 41 -3.28 7.78 -1.17
C LYS A 41 -3.24 7.86 0.36
N ALA A 42 -2.04 8.02 0.94
CA ALA A 42 -1.86 8.10 2.38
C ALA A 42 -2.43 9.41 2.92
N LYS A 43 -2.08 10.55 2.30
CA LYS A 43 -2.61 11.87 2.69
C LYS A 43 -4.13 11.90 2.62
N CYS A 44 -4.72 11.35 1.56
CA CYS A 44 -6.18 11.27 1.42
C CYS A 44 -6.83 10.39 2.51
N CYS A 45 -6.24 9.25 2.89
CA CYS A 45 -6.79 8.43 3.99
C CYS A 45 -6.68 9.13 5.34
N ILE A 46 -5.54 9.77 5.62
CA ILE A 46 -5.31 10.52 6.85
C ILE A 46 -6.33 11.66 6.98
N GLU A 47 -6.51 12.45 5.91
CA GLU A 47 -7.49 13.55 5.88
C GLU A 47 -8.92 13.06 6.10
N LYS A 48 -9.30 11.92 5.51
CA LYS A 48 -10.63 11.33 5.65
C LYS A 48 -10.81 10.53 6.95
N GLY A 49 -9.77 10.36 7.77
CA GLY A 49 -9.82 9.57 8.99
C GLY A 49 -9.97 8.06 8.77
N PHE A 50 -9.50 7.55 7.63
CA PHE A 50 -9.54 6.11 7.30
C PHE A 50 -8.23 5.41 7.68
N GLU A 51 -8.34 4.22 8.24
CA GLU A 51 -7.20 3.35 8.56
C GLU A 51 -6.50 2.80 7.31
N HIS A 52 -7.28 2.64 6.24
CA HIS A 52 -6.82 2.24 4.92
C HIS A 52 -7.91 2.53 3.88
N CYS A 53 -7.54 2.57 2.59
CA CYS A 53 -8.49 2.86 1.52
C CYS A 53 -9.66 1.86 1.43
N GLY A 54 -9.56 0.68 2.05
CA GLY A 54 -10.63 -0.32 2.16
C GLY A 54 -11.89 0.19 2.84
N GLN A 55 -11.77 1.19 3.70
CA GLN A 55 -12.90 1.85 4.38
C GLN A 55 -13.55 2.94 3.52
N CYS A 56 -12.93 3.30 2.38
CA CYS A 56 -13.48 4.32 1.49
C CYS A 56 -14.69 3.75 0.74
N PRO A 57 -15.88 4.39 0.82
CA PRO A 57 -17.08 3.95 0.11
C PRO A 57 -16.93 3.94 -1.42
N GLU A 58 -15.97 4.70 -1.94
CA GLU A 58 -15.68 4.84 -3.37
C GLU A 58 -14.64 3.82 -3.86
N MET A 59 -14.19 2.87 -3.03
CA MET A 59 -13.14 1.93 -3.41
C MET A 59 -13.61 0.94 -4.50
N PRO A 60 -12.81 0.71 -5.58
CA PRO A 60 -11.57 1.41 -5.90
C PRO A 60 -11.86 2.77 -6.55
N CYS A 61 -11.39 3.85 -5.92
CA CYS A 61 -11.50 5.20 -6.48
C CYS A 61 -10.43 5.43 -7.56
N ASP A 62 -10.50 6.54 -8.28
CA ASP A 62 -9.61 6.77 -9.43
C ASP A 62 -8.12 6.82 -9.05
N LYS A 63 -7.78 7.35 -7.86
CA LYS A 63 -6.39 7.31 -7.34
C LYS A 63 -5.86 5.89 -7.20
N LEU A 64 -6.71 4.95 -6.76
CA LEU A 64 -6.35 3.54 -6.64
C LEU A 64 -6.28 2.86 -8.00
N LYS A 65 -7.25 3.14 -8.89
CA LYS A 65 -7.24 2.58 -10.26
C LYS A 65 -5.96 2.96 -11.00
N LEU A 66 -5.50 4.21 -10.87
CA LEU A 66 -4.23 4.67 -11.44
C LEU A 66 -3.04 3.87 -10.91
N LEU A 67 -2.96 3.66 -9.59
CA LEU A 67 -1.88 2.85 -9.00
C LEU A 67 -1.95 1.38 -9.45
N PHE A 68 -3.14 0.79 -9.48
CA PHE A 68 -3.32 -0.63 -9.79
C PHE A 68 -3.08 -0.95 -11.26
N GLY A 69 -3.32 0.03 -12.15
CA GLY A 69 -3.05 -0.06 -13.58
C GLY A 69 -1.65 0.42 -14.00
N ASP A 70 -0.83 0.90 -13.07
CA ASP A 70 0.51 1.37 -13.37
C ASP A 70 1.40 0.22 -13.89
N PRO A 71 2.16 0.40 -14.99
CA PRO A 71 2.98 -0.69 -15.56
C PRO A 71 4.06 -1.23 -14.62
N GLU A 72 4.58 -0.40 -13.71
CA GLU A 72 5.66 -0.76 -12.80
C GLU A 72 5.14 -1.15 -11.40
N HIS A 73 4.10 -0.47 -10.94
CA HIS A 73 3.56 -0.60 -9.58
C HIS A 73 2.25 -1.39 -9.50
N GLY A 74 1.60 -1.66 -10.63
CA GLY A 74 0.39 -2.46 -10.74
C GLY A 74 0.65 -3.91 -10.32
N ASP A 75 -0.30 -4.47 -9.56
CA ASP A 75 -0.07 -5.68 -8.74
C ASP A 75 -1.11 -6.78 -8.97
N ARG A 76 -1.74 -6.80 -10.16
CA ARG A 76 -2.77 -7.80 -10.54
C ARG A 76 -3.89 -7.92 -9.49
N GLY A 77 -4.21 -6.80 -8.83
CA GLY A 77 -5.27 -6.69 -7.83
C GLY A 77 -4.90 -7.16 -6.42
N ALA A 78 -3.64 -7.46 -6.13
CA ALA A 78 -3.21 -7.87 -4.79
C ALA A 78 -3.58 -6.81 -3.74
N ARG A 79 -3.34 -5.52 -4.04
CA ARG A 79 -3.73 -4.42 -3.15
C ARG A 79 -5.24 -4.35 -2.94
N LEU A 80 -6.03 -4.52 -4.00
CA LEU A 80 -7.49 -4.49 -3.90
C LEU A 80 -8.01 -5.61 -3.00
N ARG A 81 -7.51 -6.85 -3.20
CA ARG A 81 -7.88 -8.00 -2.36
C ARG A 81 -7.47 -7.80 -0.90
N ASN A 82 -6.28 -7.24 -0.66
CA ASN A 82 -5.82 -6.90 0.69
C ASN A 82 -6.75 -5.89 1.36
N LEU A 83 -7.12 -4.80 0.67
CA LEU A 83 -8.03 -3.79 1.21
C LEU A 83 -9.42 -4.37 1.52
N GLN A 84 -9.94 -5.25 0.66
CA GLN A 84 -11.21 -5.95 0.90
C GLN A 84 -11.13 -6.87 2.13
N ASN A 85 -10.05 -7.64 2.26
CA ASN A 85 -9.81 -8.50 3.42
C ASN A 85 -9.75 -7.67 4.72
N TRP A 86 -8.96 -6.61 4.74
CA TRP A 86 -8.79 -5.77 5.93
C TRP A 86 -10.09 -5.06 6.34
N ASN A 87 -10.86 -4.57 5.37
CA ASN A 87 -12.17 -3.96 5.65
C ASN A 87 -13.17 -4.96 6.26
N ASN A 88 -13.03 -6.25 5.91
CA ASN A 88 -13.86 -7.33 6.44
C ASN A 88 -13.30 -7.95 7.73
N GLY A 89 -12.27 -7.33 8.35
CA GLY A 89 -11.62 -7.85 9.56
C GLY A 89 -10.73 -9.09 9.34
N ASN A 90 -10.49 -9.46 8.08
CA ASN A 90 -9.58 -10.54 7.73
C ASN A 90 -8.16 -10.00 7.54
N PHE A 91 -7.32 -10.10 8.58
CA PHE A 91 -5.96 -9.54 8.59
C PHE A 91 -4.94 -10.48 7.91
N VAL A 92 -5.15 -10.71 6.62
CA VAL A 92 -4.24 -11.42 5.70
C VAL A 92 -3.75 -10.49 4.60
N TYR A 93 -2.69 -10.87 3.91
CA TYR A 93 -2.19 -10.11 2.78
C TYR A 93 -1.60 -11.02 1.70
N GLU A 94 -1.74 -10.58 0.45
CA GLU A 94 -0.98 -11.05 -0.70
C GLU A 94 0.24 -10.14 -0.90
N LYS A 95 1.41 -10.74 -1.14
CA LYS A 95 2.64 -10.00 -1.48
C LYS A 95 2.49 -9.40 -2.87
N LEU A 96 3.03 -8.19 -3.07
CA LEU A 96 3.02 -7.56 -4.37
C LEU A 96 4.04 -8.25 -5.30
N GLY A 97 3.55 -8.84 -6.39
CA GLY A 97 4.37 -9.35 -7.50
C GLY A 97 4.38 -8.36 -8.66
N ASN A 98 4.92 -7.16 -8.45
CA ASN A 98 5.03 -6.12 -9.46
C ASN A 98 6.49 -5.82 -9.82
N ALA A 99 6.72 -5.16 -10.96
CA ALA A 99 8.07 -4.92 -11.46
C ALA A 99 8.92 -4.11 -10.48
N ALA A 100 8.33 -3.14 -9.78
CA ALA A 100 9.02 -2.34 -8.79
C ALA A 100 9.57 -3.16 -7.60
N GLN A 101 8.85 -4.21 -7.17
CA GLN A 101 9.34 -5.10 -6.12
C GLN A 101 10.39 -6.07 -6.65
N GLU A 102 10.23 -6.59 -7.87
CA GLU A 102 11.21 -7.50 -8.46
C GLU A 102 12.56 -6.80 -8.71
N LYS A 103 12.56 -5.62 -9.33
CA LYS A 103 13.78 -4.80 -9.50
C LYS A 103 14.47 -4.53 -8.17
N ALA A 104 13.70 -4.28 -7.12
CA ALA A 104 14.27 -4.02 -5.80
C ALA A 104 15.00 -5.22 -5.23
N LYS A 105 14.68 -6.47 -5.59
CA LYS A 105 15.41 -7.65 -5.10
C LYS A 105 16.82 -7.78 -5.70
N GLU A 106 17.05 -7.16 -6.84
CA GLU A 106 18.33 -7.22 -7.57
C GLU A 106 19.32 -6.12 -7.13
N LEU A 107 18.87 -5.21 -6.26
CA LEU A 107 19.67 -4.13 -5.65
C LEU A 107 20.27 -4.58 -4.32
#